data_AF-A0AAF0PFR1-F1
#
_entry.id   AF-A0AAF0PFR1-F1
#
_cell.length_a   1.000
_cell.length_b   1.000
_cell.length_c   1.000
_cell.angle_alpha   90.00
_cell.angle_beta   90.00
_cell.angle_gamma   90.00
#
_symmetry.space_group_name_H-M   'P 1'
#
loop_
_entity.id
_entity.type
_entity.pdbx_description
1 polymer ?
#
loop_
_entity_poly.entity_id
_entity_poly.type
_entity_poly.pdbx_seq_one_letter_code
_entity_poly.pdbx_strand_id
1 'polypeptide(L)' 'MLRVPQHAIRRCPQCGLPLANVQGIDACPDCQWITDRPDRPRCD' A
#
# COMPACT_ATOMS: atom_id res chain seq x y z
N MET A 1 5.89 -6.29 24.00
CA MET A 1 6.06 -4.99 23.32
C MET A 1 5.45 -5.12 21.93
N LEU A 2 4.32 -4.46 21.66
CA LEU A 2 3.69 -4.49 20.33
C LEU A 2 4.56 -3.68 19.38
N ARG A 3 5.23 -4.35 18.43
CA ARG A 3 5.99 -3.67 17.38
C ARG A 3 4.96 -3.14 16.40
N VAL A 4 4.62 -1.85 16.50
CA VAL A 4 3.72 -1.20 15.54
C VAL A 4 4.35 -1.40 14.17
N PRO A 5 3.71 -2.13 13.24
CA PRO A 5 4.24 -2.27 11.90
C PRO A 5 4.24 -0.86 11.33
N GLN A 6 5.44 -0.29 11.21
CA GLN A 6 5.67 0.97 10.51
C GLN A 6 5.36 0.69 9.04
N HIS A 7 4.07 0.68 8.70
CA HIS A 7 3.61 0.71 7.33
C HIS A 7 4.12 2.04 6.78
N ALA A 8 5.30 2.01 6.16
CA ALA A 8 5.83 3.16 5.46
C ALA A 8 4.74 3.63 4.49
N ILE A 9 4.29 4.87 4.67
CA ILE A 9 3.25 5.47 3.84
C ILE A 9 3.79 5.47 2.41
N ARG A 10 3.26 4.58 1.56
CA ARG A 10 3.67 4.54 0.17
C ARG A 10 3.07 5.73 -0.56
N ARG A 11 3.84 6.27 -1.51
CA ARG A 11 3.44 7.39 -2.35
C ARG A 11 3.30 6.91 -3.78
N CYS A 12 2.35 7.50 -4.50
CA CYS A 12 2.16 7.25 -5.91
C CYS A 12 3.41 7.70 -6.67
N PRO A 13 4.01 6.84 -7.52
CA PRO A 13 5.17 7.22 -8.32
C PRO A 13 4.84 8.28 -9.39
N GLN A 14 3.55 8.45 -9.72
CA GLN A 14 3.12 9.34 -10.79
C GLN A 14 2.84 10.77 -10.30
N CYS A 15 2.18 10.92 -9.15
CA CYS A 15 1.80 12.22 -8.60
C CYS A 15 2.36 12.52 -7.19
N GLY A 16 3.06 11.57 -6.56
CA GLY A 16 3.68 11.77 -5.25
C GLY A 16 2.73 11.77 -4.05
N LEU A 17 1.42 11.64 -4.28
CA LEU A 17 0.41 11.60 -3.23
C LEU A 17 0.44 10.28 -2.43
N PRO A 18 0.02 10.29 -1.15
CA PRO A 18 -0.13 9.07 -0.37
C PRO A 18 -1.09 8.09 -1.05
N LEU A 19 -0.68 6.83 -1.15
CA LEU A 19 -1.55 5.76 -1.63
C LEU A 19 -2.55 5.37 -0.55
N ALA A 20 -3.78 5.09 -0.97
CA ALA A 20 -4.81 4.49 -0.13
C ALA A 20 -4.72 2.97 -0.27
N ASN A 21 -4.65 2.26 0.85
CA ASN A 21 -4.76 0.80 0.83
C ASN A 21 -6.22 0.39 1.00
N VAL A 22 -6.76 -0.29 -0.01
CA VAL A 22 -8.12 -0.84 0.02
C VAL A 22 -8.02 -2.34 -0.17
N GLN A 23 -8.33 -3.09 0.88
CA GLN A 23 -8.31 -4.58 0.87
C GLN A 23 -6.95 -5.18 0.44
N GLY A 24 -5.83 -4.52 0.76
CA GLY A 24 -4.49 -4.98 0.37
C GLY A 24 -4.00 -4.44 -0.99
N ILE A 25 -4.86 -3.75 -1.73
CA ILE A 25 -4.52 -3.10 -2.99
C ILE A 25 -4.13 -1.65 -2.69
N ASP A 26 -2.94 -1.22 -3.12
CA ASP A 26 -2.56 0.18 -3.02
C ASP A 26 -3.08 0.92 -4.26
N ALA A 27 -3.92 1.94 -4.05
CA ALA A 27 -4.52 2.75 -5.11
C ALA A 27 -4.28 4.24 -4.87
N CYS A 28 -4.02 4.99 -5.94
CA CYS A 28 -3.92 6.43 -5.90
C CYS A 28 -5.30 7.07 -6.13
N PRO A 29 -5.83 7.89 -5.20
CA PRO A 29 -7.15 8.48 -5.33
C PRO A 29 -7.25 9.55 -6.44
N ASP A 30 -6.09 10.10 -6.86
CA ASP A 30 -6.02 11.18 -7.85
C ASP A 30 -5.92 10.66 -9.29
N CYS A 31 -4.85 9.95 -9.62
CA CYS A 31 -4.60 9.44 -10.97
C CYS A 31 -5.07 8.00 -11.22
N GLN A 32 -5.74 7.37 -10.26
CA GLN A 32 -6.23 5.99 -10.33
C GLN A 32 -5.15 4.93 -10.60
N TRP A 33 -3.89 5.20 -10.27
CA TRP A 33 -2.82 4.20 -10.31
C TRP A 33 -3.11 3.10 -9.29
N ILE A 34 -3.05 1.82 -9.71
CA ILE A 34 -3.38 0.65 -8.88
C ILE A 34 -2.20 -0.32 -8.91
N THR A 35 -1.78 -0.81 -7.74
CA THR A 35 -0.87 -1.95 -7.63
C THR A 35 -1.48 -3.01 -6.72
N ASP A 36 -1.62 -4.21 -7.29
CA ASP A 36 -1.88 -5.41 -6.51
C ASP A 36 -0.57 -5.79 -5.81
N ARG A 37 -0.57 -5.83 -4.48
CA ARG A 37 0.58 -6.32 -3.72
C ARG A 37 0.36 -7.79 -3.43
N PRO A 38 1.17 -8.70 -3.97
CA PRO A 38 1.23 -10.07 -3.48
C PRO A 38 2.09 -10.10 -2.21
N ASP A 39 1.65 -9.45 -1.13
CA ASP A 39 2.37 -9.50 0.15
C ASP A 39 1.48 -10.10 1.24
N ARG A 40 1.21 -11.38 1.08
CA ARG A 40 1.11 -12.28 2.23
C ARG A 40 1.97 -13.51 1.95
N PRO A 41 3.11 -13.67 2.64
CA PRO A 41 3.69 -15.00 2.74
C PRO A 41 2.63 -15.91 3.38
N ARG A 42 2.26 -16.98 2.67
CA ARG A 42 1.46 -18.06 3.22
C ARG A 42 2.30 -18.68 4.33
N CYS A 43 1.91 -18.50 5.59
CA CYS A 43 2.44 -19.33 6.66
C CYS A 43 1.77 -20.71 6.48
N ASP A 44 2.44 -21.57 5.72
CA ASP A 44 2.24 -23.03 5.74
C ASP A 44 2.96 -23.58 6.97
#